data_AF-A0A382W6V2-F1
#
_entry.id   AF-A0A382W6V2-F1
#
_cell.length_a   1.000
_cell.length_b   1.000
_cell.length_c   1.000
_cell.angle_alpha   90.00
_cell.angle_beta   90.00
_cell.angle_gamma   90.00
#
_symmetry.space_group_name_H-M   'P 1'
#
loop_
_entity.id
_entity.type
_entity.pdbx_description
1 polymer ?
#
loop_
_entity_poly.entity_id
_entity_poly.type
_entity_poly.pdbx_seq_one_letter_code
_entity_poly.pdbx_strand_id
1 'polypeptide(L)'
;SVYETGNPDFLPTTNIKAVVLKPSRLGGWKSCQKWVDWALQKKLNVTFSSCLESGMGLNWIACMNASMVPAPTPAGLDTFQNFEADLIDPPFQLTKGHYSISQDWPRFLCLNAEKIASGRLDTHFLKDFQINLNIGYSS
;
A
#
# COMPACT_ATOMS: atom_id res chain seq x y z
N SER A 1 -0.60 6.18 -19.18
CA SER A 1 -1.43 7.06 -18.32
C SER A 1 -0.55 7.73 -17.27
N VAL A 2 -1.04 8.71 -16.49
CA VAL A 2 -0.29 9.35 -15.37
C VAL A 2 0.21 8.37 -14.29
N TYR A 3 -0.16 7.09 -14.36
CA TYR A 3 0.25 6.02 -13.44
C TYR A 3 1.01 4.87 -14.12
N GLU A 4 1.30 4.96 -15.41
CA GLU A 4 2.29 4.07 -16.03
C GLU A 4 3.68 4.62 -15.71
N THR A 5 4.16 4.30 -14.53
CA THR A 5 5.59 4.38 -14.28
C THR A 5 6.26 3.46 -15.28
N GLY A 6 7.05 4.04 -16.18
CA GLY A 6 7.67 3.34 -17.30
C GLY A 6 8.48 2.13 -16.86
N ASN A 7 8.87 1.31 -17.84
CA ASN A 7 9.71 0.16 -17.61
C ASN A 7 11.07 0.60 -16.98
N PRO A 8 11.53 -0.03 -15.88
CA PRO A 8 12.80 0.28 -15.22
C PRO A 8 14.08 0.01 -16.04
N ASP A 9 13.99 -0.41 -17.30
CA ASP A 9 15.13 -0.72 -18.17
C ASP A 9 16.19 0.40 -18.32
N PHE A 10 15.83 1.65 -18.03
CA PHE A 10 16.79 2.77 -18.04
C PHE A 10 17.78 2.75 -16.86
N LEU A 11 17.53 1.97 -15.80
CA LEU A 11 18.37 1.95 -14.60
C LEU A 11 19.65 1.14 -14.82
N PRO A 12 20.84 1.72 -14.60
CA PRO A 12 22.11 0.98 -14.69
C PRO A 12 22.28 0.05 -13.49
N THR A 13 22.53 -1.24 -13.73
CA THR A 13 22.58 -2.26 -12.65
C THR A 13 23.98 -2.55 -12.13
N THR A 14 25.04 -2.01 -12.73
CA THR A 14 26.44 -2.32 -12.39
C THR A 14 26.80 -2.04 -10.92
N ASN A 15 26.21 -1.01 -10.31
CA ASN A 15 26.44 -0.63 -8.91
C ASN A 15 25.19 -0.62 -8.04
N ILE A 16 24.04 -1.06 -8.57
CA ILE A 16 22.79 -1.15 -7.81
C ILE A 16 22.64 -2.59 -7.31
N LYS A 17 22.26 -2.76 -6.04
CA LYS A 17 22.06 -4.08 -5.42
C LYS A 17 20.62 -4.33 -4.96
N ALA A 18 19.83 -3.27 -4.82
CA ALA A 18 18.45 -3.37 -4.40
C ALA A 18 17.60 -2.25 -4.97
N VAL A 19 16.30 -2.50 -5.11
CA VAL A 19 15.28 -1.48 -5.37
C VAL A 19 14.30 -1.40 -4.20
N VAL A 20 14.00 -0.17 -3.79
CA VAL A 20 13.00 0.12 -2.75
C VAL A 20 11.75 0.67 -3.44
N LEU A 21 10.68 -0.11 -3.43
CA LEU A 21 9.43 0.24 -4.08
C LEU A 21 8.53 0.99 -3.10
N LYS A 22 8.05 2.17 -3.51
CA LYS A 22 7.05 2.97 -2.79
C LYS A 22 5.74 2.99 -3.59
N PRO A 23 4.77 2.11 -3.32
CA PRO A 23 3.59 1.96 -4.18
C PRO A 23 2.76 3.23 -4.34
N SER A 24 2.64 4.08 -3.32
CA SER A 24 1.92 5.36 -3.43
C SER A 24 2.57 6.34 -4.41
N ARG A 25 3.87 6.20 -4.69
CA ARG A 25 4.58 6.98 -5.71
C ARG A 25 4.72 6.24 -7.04
N LEU A 26 4.95 4.93 -6.98
CA LEU A 26 5.21 4.08 -8.15
C LEU A 26 3.91 3.63 -8.86
N GLY A 27 2.78 3.69 -8.17
CA GLY A 27 1.53 3.08 -8.60
C GLY A 27 1.28 1.72 -7.95
N GLY A 28 0.07 1.20 -8.13
CA GLY A 28 -0.40 -0.01 -7.48
C GLY A 28 0.19 -1.31 -8.05
N TRP A 29 -0.57 -2.39 -7.88
CA TRP A 29 -0.14 -3.78 -8.14
C TRP A 29 0.59 -3.98 -9.48
N LYS A 30 -0.01 -3.54 -10.60
CA LYS A 30 0.57 -3.77 -11.93
C LYS A 30 1.92 -3.08 -12.11
N SER A 31 2.06 -1.85 -11.61
CA SER A 31 3.32 -1.08 -11.73
C SER A 31 4.39 -1.68 -10.82
N CYS A 32 4.03 -2.02 -9.58
CA CYS A 32 4.94 -2.68 -8.65
C CYS A 32 5.42 -4.04 -9.19
N GLN A 33 4.53 -4.86 -9.74
CA GLN A 33 4.89 -6.18 -10.29
C GLN A 33 5.92 -6.05 -11.41
N LYS A 34 5.75 -5.11 -12.35
CA LYS A 34 6.73 -4.85 -13.42
C LYS A 34 8.14 -4.57 -12.86
N TRP A 35 8.21 -3.81 -11.77
CA TRP A 35 9.48 -3.48 -11.12
C TRP A 35 10.07 -4.65 -10.34
N VAL A 36 9.23 -5.45 -9.67
CA VAL A 36 9.65 -6.70 -9.01
C VAL A 36 10.23 -7.66 -10.04
N ASP A 37 9.51 -7.94 -11.12
CA ASP A 37 9.94 -8.88 -12.16
C ASP A 37 11.28 -8.46 -12.77
N TRP A 38 11.41 -7.17 -13.09
CA TRP A 38 12.67 -6.62 -13.59
C TRP A 38 13.81 -6.77 -12.59
N ALA A 39 13.59 -6.44 -11.32
CA ALA A 39 14.62 -6.54 -10.29
C ALA A 39 15.10 -7.98 -10.13
N LEU A 40 14.17 -8.94 -10.07
CA LEU A 40 14.48 -10.36 -9.98
C LEU A 40 15.27 -10.86 -11.21
N GLN A 41 14.88 -10.46 -12.42
CA GLN A 41 15.61 -10.79 -13.66
C GLN A 41 17.05 -10.25 -13.66
N LYS A 42 17.26 -9.06 -13.08
CA LYS A 42 18.58 -8.45 -12.92
C LYS A 42 19.34 -8.93 -11.68
N LYS A 43 18.80 -9.90 -10.94
CA LYS A 43 19.36 -10.43 -9.68
C LYS A 43 19.58 -9.34 -8.61
N LEU A 44 18.67 -8.37 -8.56
CA LEU A 44 18.62 -7.32 -7.55
C LEU A 44 17.68 -7.73 -6.43
N ASN A 45 17.99 -7.31 -5.21
CA ASN A 45 17.04 -7.41 -4.10
C ASN A 45 15.89 -6.42 -4.31
N VAL A 46 14.71 -6.76 -3.79
CA VAL A 46 13.53 -5.89 -3.83
C VAL A 46 12.90 -5.83 -2.45
N THR A 47 12.46 -4.64 -2.05
CA THR A 47 11.72 -4.39 -0.82
C THR A 47 10.65 -3.34 -1.05
N PHE A 48 9.57 -3.42 -0.28
CA PHE A 48 8.52 -2.40 -0.26
C PHE A 48 8.70 -1.48 0.96
N SER A 49 8.38 -0.20 0.78
CA SER A 49 8.37 0.79 1.84
C SER A 49 7.18 1.73 1.69
N SER A 50 6.61 2.14 2.82
CA SER A 50 5.56 3.15 2.88
C SER A 50 6.14 4.58 2.91
N CYS A 51 5.28 5.54 2.58
CA CYS A 51 5.41 6.91 3.06
C CYS A 51 4.68 7.01 4.41
N LEU A 52 4.06 8.14 4.73
CA LEU A 52 3.06 8.20 5.81
C LEU A 52 1.73 7.68 5.27
N GLU A 53 1.44 6.41 5.53
CA GLU A 53 0.23 5.72 5.07
C GLU A 53 -0.67 5.36 6.26
N SER A 54 -1.99 5.39 6.05
CA SER A 54 -2.95 4.87 7.05
C SER A 54 -2.82 3.36 7.22
N GLY A 55 -3.42 2.80 8.28
CA GLY A 55 -3.41 1.36 8.49
C GLY A 55 -3.99 0.56 7.31
N MET A 56 -5.00 1.10 6.63
CA MET A 56 -5.54 0.52 5.39
C MET A 56 -4.49 0.50 4.26
N GLY A 57 -3.77 1.60 4.06
CA GLY A 57 -2.71 1.69 3.06
C GLY A 57 -1.57 0.72 3.36
N LEU A 58 -1.18 0.59 4.64
CA LEU A 58 -0.13 -0.32 5.06
C LEU A 58 -0.53 -1.80 4.91
N ASN A 59 -1.78 -2.15 5.22
CA ASN A 59 -2.36 -3.46 4.91
C ASN A 59 -2.17 -3.80 3.42
N TRP A 60 -2.52 -2.85 2.54
CA TRP A 60 -2.41 -3.02 1.10
C TRP A 60 -0.96 -3.22 0.64
N ILE A 61 -0.02 -2.41 1.15
CA ILE A 61 1.40 -2.54 0.83
C ILE A 61 1.98 -3.86 1.35
N ALA A 62 1.62 -4.28 2.55
CA ALA A 62 2.06 -5.55 3.12
C ALA A 62 1.59 -6.75 2.29
N CYS A 63 0.32 -6.75 1.86
CA CYS A 63 -0.23 -7.77 0.97
C CYS A 63 0.47 -7.80 -0.39
N MET A 64 0.76 -6.64 -0.98
CA MET A 64 1.56 -6.56 -2.21
C MET A 64 2.95 -7.16 -2.00
N ASN A 65 3.66 -6.76 -0.95
CA ASN A 65 5.01 -7.28 -0.66
C ASN A 65 5.01 -8.81 -0.52
N ALA A 66 4.11 -9.34 0.31
CA ALA A 66 3.99 -10.78 0.55
C ALA A 66 3.57 -11.57 -0.70
N SER A 67 2.81 -10.96 -1.61
CA SER A 67 2.34 -11.61 -2.84
C SER A 67 3.39 -11.60 -3.95
N MET A 68 4.28 -10.61 -3.98
CA MET A 68 5.19 -10.38 -5.12
C MET A 68 6.62 -10.83 -4.85
N VAL A 69 7.08 -10.82 -3.59
CA VAL A 69 8.49 -11.04 -3.26
C VAL A 69 8.71 -12.45 -2.70
N PRO A 70 9.57 -13.29 -3.31
CA PRO A 70 9.63 -14.74 -3.06
C PRO A 70 10.27 -15.21 -1.72
N ALA A 71 10.40 -14.35 -0.71
CA ALA A 71 10.86 -14.69 0.63
C ALA A 71 10.44 -13.59 1.62
N PRO A 72 10.45 -13.83 2.94
CA PRO A 72 10.32 -12.76 3.92
C PRO A 72 11.41 -11.70 3.65
N THR A 73 10.98 -10.53 3.22
CA THR A 73 11.87 -9.39 2.99
C THR A 73 11.59 -8.32 4.03
N PRO A 74 12.64 -7.64 4.55
CA PRO A 74 12.43 -6.44 5.34
C PRO A 74 11.55 -5.48 4.55
N ALA A 75 10.53 -4.91 5.17
CA ALA A 75 9.66 -3.92 4.57
C ALA A 75 9.57 -2.70 5.49
N GLY A 76 9.72 -1.51 4.93
CA GLY A 76 9.64 -0.26 5.70
C GLY A 76 8.18 0.15 5.88
N LEU A 77 7.46 -0.53 6.78
CA LEU A 77 6.02 -0.35 7.05
C LEU A 77 5.72 0.12 8.48
N ASP A 78 6.72 0.68 9.15
CA ASP A 78 6.71 1.14 10.54
C ASP A 78 6.20 2.58 10.71
N THR A 79 5.94 3.28 9.60
CA THR A 79 5.45 4.67 9.60
C THR A 79 4.15 4.85 10.39
N PHE A 80 3.36 3.77 10.57
CA PHE A 80 2.15 3.76 11.39
C PHE A 80 2.39 4.29 12.81
N GLN A 81 3.57 4.03 13.38
CA GLN A 81 3.92 4.42 14.76
C GLN A 81 3.90 5.94 14.98
N ASN A 82 3.87 6.73 13.90
CA ASN A 82 3.77 8.19 13.95
C ASN A 82 2.31 8.69 14.03
N PHE A 83 1.31 7.82 13.97
CA PHE A 83 -0.10 8.18 14.12
C PHE A 83 -0.60 7.87 15.52
N GLU A 84 -1.40 8.78 16.09
CA GLU A 84 -2.05 8.57 17.39
C GLU A 84 -3.18 7.52 17.34
N ALA A 85 -3.82 7.36 16.19
CA ALA A 85 -4.96 6.47 16.02
C ALA A 85 -5.03 5.91 14.59
N ASP A 86 -5.58 4.70 14.47
CA ASP A 86 -6.01 4.15 13.19
C ASP A 86 -7.50 4.40 12.95
N LEU A 87 -7.90 4.34 11.68
CA LEU A 87 -9.30 4.46 11.25
C LEU A 87 -9.89 3.12 10.83
N ILE A 88 -9.20 2.01 11.08
CA ILE A 88 -9.62 0.68 10.71
C ILE A 88 -9.68 -0.28 11.89
N ASP A 89 -10.53 -1.30 11.77
CA ASP A 89 -10.65 -2.41 12.72
C ASP A 89 -10.44 -3.77 12.01
N PRO A 90 -9.49 -4.61 12.46
CA PRO A 90 -8.48 -4.29 13.48
C PRO A 90 -7.48 -3.21 12.99
N PRO A 91 -6.86 -2.44 13.90
CA PRO A 91 -5.82 -1.48 13.54
C PRO A 91 -4.59 -2.20 12.99
N PHE A 92 -3.79 -1.51 12.17
CA PHE A 92 -2.54 -2.06 11.68
C PHE A 92 -1.56 -2.28 12.85
N GLN A 93 -1.07 -3.51 13.00
CA GLN A 93 -0.20 -3.90 14.12
C GLN A 93 1.08 -4.56 13.64
N LEU A 94 2.20 -4.12 14.21
CA LEU A 94 3.51 -4.76 14.07
C LEU A 94 3.88 -5.41 15.40
N THR A 95 4.09 -6.72 15.41
CA THR A 95 4.53 -7.46 16.59
C THR A 95 5.95 -7.95 16.38
N LYS A 96 6.90 -7.44 17.16
CA LYS A 96 8.34 -7.80 17.08
C LYS A 96 8.91 -7.68 15.65
N GLY A 97 8.50 -6.66 14.91
CA GLY A 97 8.93 -6.44 13.52
C GLY A 97 8.22 -7.32 12.48
N HIS A 98 7.23 -8.12 12.89
CA HIS A 98 6.41 -8.92 12.00
C HIS A 98 5.02 -8.30 11.84
N TYR A 99 4.56 -8.28 10.59
CA TYR A 99 3.18 -8.00 10.25
C TYR A 99 2.45 -9.32 9.97
N SER A 100 1.30 -9.53 10.59
CA SER A 100 0.44 -10.67 10.34
C SER A 100 -0.67 -10.26 9.39
N ILE A 101 -0.69 -10.85 8.19
CA ILE A 101 -1.80 -10.66 7.25
C ILE A 101 -3.03 -11.37 7.81
N SER A 102 -4.05 -10.60 8.19
CA SER A 102 -5.34 -11.12 8.62
C SER A 102 -6.08 -11.77 7.44
N GLN A 103 -6.84 -12.84 7.71
CA GLN A 103 -7.79 -13.40 6.74
C GLN A 103 -8.99 -12.47 6.53
N ASP A 104 -9.40 -11.79 7.59
CA ASP A 104 -10.45 -10.77 7.52
C ASP A 104 -9.83 -9.44 7.10
N TRP A 105 -10.35 -8.88 6.01
CA TRP A 105 -9.93 -7.55 5.56
C TRP A 105 -10.45 -6.48 6.55
N PRO A 106 -9.60 -5.53 6.99
CA PRO A 106 -9.99 -4.55 7.98
C PRO A 106 -11.11 -3.64 7.45
N ARG A 107 -12.01 -3.23 8.35
CA ARG A 107 -13.14 -2.35 8.03
C ARG A 107 -12.85 -0.93 8.48
N PHE A 108 -13.31 0.04 7.69
CA PHE A 108 -13.23 1.44 8.09
C PHE A 108 -14.20 1.73 9.25
N LEU A 109 -13.70 2.37 10.31
CA LEU A 109 -14.47 2.81 11.45
C LEU A 109 -14.87 4.28 11.28
N CYS A 110 -16.17 4.54 11.16
CA CYS A 110 -16.68 5.91 11.11
C CYS A 110 -16.62 6.64 12.48
N LEU A 111 -16.33 5.92 13.57
CA LEU A 111 -16.32 6.45 14.95
C LEU A 111 -15.30 7.58 15.15
N ASN A 112 -14.22 7.61 14.35
CA ASN A 112 -13.20 8.66 14.40
C ASN A 112 -13.27 9.60 13.18
N ALA A 113 -14.33 9.54 12.36
CA ALA A 113 -14.48 10.40 11.18
C ALA A 113 -14.50 11.89 11.54
N GLU A 114 -14.93 12.22 12.76
CA GLU A 114 -14.96 13.58 13.30
C GLU A 114 -13.54 14.17 13.48
N LYS A 115 -12.54 13.31 13.74
CA LYS A 115 -11.12 13.71 13.84
C LYS A 115 -10.47 14.02 12.50
N ILE A 116 -11.10 13.65 11.38
CA ILE A 116 -10.64 13.94 10.01
C ILE A 116 -10.84 15.44 9.68
N ALA A 117 -11.71 16.13 10.43
CA ALA A 117 -12.23 17.43 10.06
C ALA A 117 -11.97 18.54 11.10
N SER A 118 -10.75 18.68 11.63
CA SER A 118 -10.38 19.95 12.28
C SER A 118 -10.22 21.09 11.25
N GLY A 119 -10.10 20.76 9.96
CA GLY A 119 -10.59 21.60 8.86
C GLY A 119 -11.96 21.07 8.43
N ARG A 120 -13.01 21.90 8.47
CA ARG A 120 -14.39 21.51 8.12
C ARG A 120 -14.43 20.71 6.81
N LEU A 121 -14.61 19.39 6.93
CA LEU A 121 -14.99 18.54 5.82
C LEU A 121 -16.51 18.57 5.76
N ASP A 122 -17.08 19.17 4.72
CA ASP A 122 -18.53 19.15 4.54
C ASP A 122 -18.98 17.72 4.22
N THR A 123 -19.55 17.05 5.21
CA THR A 123 -20.04 15.68 5.08
C THR A 123 -21.22 15.56 4.13
N HIS A 124 -21.86 16.68 3.74
CA HIS A 124 -22.88 16.69 2.68
C HIS A 124 -22.30 16.28 1.33
N PHE A 125 -21.06 16.71 1.01
CA PHE A 125 -20.35 16.30 -0.22
C PHE A 125 -20.13 14.78 -0.29
N LEU A 126 -19.91 14.12 0.85
CA LEU A 126 -19.75 12.66 0.90
C LEU A 126 -21.06 11.89 0.75
N LYS A 127 -22.22 12.51 1.03
CA LYS A 127 -23.53 11.90 0.80
C LYS A 127 -23.85 11.78 -0.69
N ASP A 128 -23.39 12.75 -1.49
CA ASP A 128 -23.57 12.75 -2.94
C ASP A 128 -22.52 11.89 -3.66
N PHE A 129 -21.44 11.50 -2.96
CA PHE A 129 -20.37 10.67 -3.51
C PHE A 129 -20.70 9.17 -3.40
N GLN A 130 -21.84 8.75 -3.96
CA GLN A 130 -22.10 7.34 -4.22
C GLN A 130 -21.46 6.93 -5.54
N ILE A 131 -20.35 6.19 -5.47
CA ILE A 131 -19.83 5.48 -6.65
C ILE A 131 -20.65 4.21 -6.81
N ASN A 132 -21.64 4.24 -7.69
CA ASN A 132 -22.32 3.04 -8.15
C ASN A 132 -21.37 2.22 -9.00
N LEU A 133 -20.74 1.21 -8.39
CA LEU A 133 -20.04 0.19 -9.12
C LEU A 133 -21.09 -0.71 -9.77
N ASN A 134 -21.36 -0.52 -11.06
CA ASN A 134 -22.13 -1.48 -11.86
C ASN A 134 -21.28 -2.75 -12.02
N ILE A 135 -21.23 -3.55 -10.96
CA ILE A 135 -20.64 -4.89 -10.98
C ILE A 135 -21.69 -5.78 -11.65
N GLY A 136 -21.66 -5.82 -12.98
CA GLY A 136 -22.43 -6.78 -13.75
C GLY A 136 -22.00 -8.18 -13.36
N TYR A 137 -22.81 -8.86 -12.55
CA TYR A 137 -22.68 -10.30 -12.37
C TYR A 137 -23.09 -10.96 -13.68
N SER A 138 -22.12 -11.42 -14.45
CA SER A 138 -22.36 -12.46 -15.45
C SER A 138 -22.63 -13.75 -14.67
N SER A 139 -23.90 -14.14 -14.61
CA SER A 139 -24.36 -15.46 -14.15
C SER A 139 -23.80 -16.58 -15.02
#